data_AF-A0A7R8X5H3-F1
#
_entry.id   AF-A0A7R8X5H3-F1
#
_cell.length_a   1.000
_cell.length_b   1.000
_cell.length_c   1.000
_cell.angle_alpha   90.00
_cell.angle_beta   90.00
_cell.angle_gamma   90.00
#
_symmetry.space_group_name_H-M   'P 1'
#
loop_
_entity.id
_entity.type
_entity.pdbx_description
1 polymer ?
#
loop_
_entity_poly.entity_id
_entity_poly.type
_entity_poly.pdbx_seq_one_letter_code
_entity_poly.pdbx_strand_id
1 'polypeptide(L)'
;METRVLEGEEEEDRNADTPRASGGDEVRIPDTVSIVLSVAEHKEGRDLAWKFLQENWPELSRRYGAGFHMTRLLQGVTGHYCLESQAEEVKIYFQDLASRDENSPKRVFDQCIENIWIQARWCQRDLFNCLA
;
A
#
# COMPACT_ATOMS: atom_id res chain seq x y z
N MET A 1 -21.98 -55.48 36.74
CA MET A 1 -22.34 -55.61 35.32
C MET A 1 -23.37 -54.53 35.07
N GLU A 2 -22.91 -53.30 34.83
CA GLU A 2 -22.72 -52.75 33.46
C GLU A 2 -24.10 -52.48 32.81
N THR A 3 -24.48 -51.29 32.36
CA THR A 3 -23.73 -50.10 31.97
C THR A 3 -24.68 -48.89 32.01
N ARG A 4 -24.10 -47.75 32.37
CA ARG A 4 -24.66 -46.40 32.43
C ARG A 4 -24.47 -45.75 31.06
N VAL A 5 -25.52 -45.23 30.44
CA VAL A 5 -25.42 -44.17 29.43
C VAL A 5 -26.47 -43.13 29.80
N LEU A 6 -26.00 -42.02 30.34
CA LEU A 6 -26.77 -40.80 30.55
C LEU A 6 -26.53 -39.96 29.29
N GLU A 7 -27.58 -39.66 28.56
CA GLU A 7 -27.56 -38.65 27.50
C GLU A 7 -27.39 -37.29 28.21
N GLY A 8 -26.17 -36.75 28.12
CA GLY A 8 -25.86 -35.40 28.57
C GLY A 8 -26.33 -34.42 27.51
N GLU A 9 -27.23 -33.52 27.90
CA GLU A 9 -27.60 -32.32 27.15
C GLU A 9 -26.34 -31.45 26.99
N GLU A 10 -25.93 -31.23 25.74
CA GLU A 10 -24.83 -30.32 25.40
C GLU A 10 -25.29 -28.87 25.62
N GLU A 11 -24.79 -28.28 26.70
CA GLU A 11 -24.86 -26.86 26.99
C GLU A 11 -23.93 -26.11 26.01
N GLU A 12 -24.52 -25.45 25.02
CA GLU A 12 -23.86 -24.59 24.03
C GLU A 12 -23.20 -23.39 24.74
N ASP A 13 -21.91 -23.55 25.07
CA ASP A 13 -21.05 -22.52 25.64
C ASP A 13 -20.86 -21.35 24.66
N ARG A 14 -21.73 -20.34 24.78
CA ARG A 14 -21.53 -19.02 24.19
C ARG A 14 -20.46 -18.26 24.96
N ASN A 15 -19.20 -18.62 24.76
CA ASN A 15 -18.11 -17.71 25.04
C ASN A 15 -16.85 -18.00 24.23
N ALA A 16 -16.20 -16.90 23.85
CA ALA A 16 -14.85 -16.80 23.29
C ALA A 16 -14.69 -17.07 21.79
N ASP A 17 -14.93 -16.03 20.98
CA ASP A 17 -14.01 -15.76 19.87
C ASP A 17 -13.58 -14.29 19.89
N THR A 18 -12.83 -13.95 20.95
CA THR A 18 -12.02 -12.73 21.00
C THR A 18 -10.71 -13.06 20.30
N PRO A 19 -10.29 -12.36 19.23
CA PRO A 19 -9.01 -12.61 18.59
C PRO A 19 -7.90 -12.40 19.62
N ARG A 20 -7.33 -13.51 20.05
CA ARG A 20 -6.29 -13.58 21.06
C ARG A 20 -5.07 -12.84 20.51
N ALA A 21 -4.81 -11.64 21.03
CA ALA A 21 -3.50 -11.01 20.91
C ALA A 21 -2.49 -11.90 21.67
N SER A 22 -1.88 -12.85 20.96
CA SER A 22 -0.78 -13.65 21.47
C SER A 22 0.48 -12.80 21.48
N GLY A 23 0.75 -12.21 22.64
CA GLY A 23 2.10 -11.76 22.98
C GLY A 23 3.05 -12.97 22.97
N GLY A 24 3.86 -13.04 21.94
CA GLY A 24 5.07 -13.83 21.82
C GLY A 24 6.00 -13.05 20.91
N ASP A 25 7.31 -13.18 21.10
CA ASP A 25 8.35 -12.59 20.23
C ASP A 25 8.34 -13.21 18.82
N GLU A 26 7.17 -13.27 18.18
CA GLU A 26 7.03 -13.61 16.78
C GLU A 26 7.41 -12.36 16.00
N VAL A 27 8.62 -12.38 15.46
CA VAL A 27 9.09 -11.33 14.54
C VAL A 27 8.11 -11.26 13.39
N ARG A 28 7.28 -10.21 13.36
CA ARG A 28 6.34 -9.96 12.25
C ARG A 28 7.14 -9.86 10.96
N ILE A 29 6.98 -10.84 10.08
CA ILE A 29 7.59 -10.83 8.76
C ILE A 29 6.92 -9.71 7.94
N PRO A 30 7.67 -8.72 7.42
CA PRO A 30 7.09 -7.68 6.58
C PRO A 30 6.52 -8.28 5.30
N ASP A 31 5.34 -7.82 4.88
CA ASP A 31 4.82 -8.13 3.55
C ASP A 31 5.63 -7.43 2.46
N THR A 32 5.50 -7.89 1.21
CA THR A 32 6.25 -7.35 0.06
C THR A 32 6.06 -5.83 -0.09
N VAL A 33 4.86 -5.31 0.17
CA VAL A 33 4.59 -3.87 0.07
C VAL A 33 5.38 -3.11 1.12
N SER A 34 5.39 -3.60 2.36
CA SER A 34 6.16 -3.01 3.46
C SER A 34 7.66 -2.91 3.14
N ILE A 35 8.23 -3.93 2.50
CA ILE A 35 9.65 -3.93 2.08
C ILE A 35 9.90 -2.87 1.01
N VAL A 36 9.06 -2.80 -0.02
CA VAL A 36 9.21 -1.82 -1.10
C VAL A 36 9.08 -0.39 -0.56
N LEU A 37 8.16 -0.17 0.37
CA LEU A 37 8.00 1.12 1.03
C LEU A 37 9.25 1.54 1.81
N SER A 38 9.87 0.64 2.57
CA SER A 38 11.14 0.93 3.27
C SER A 38 12.27 1.29 2.31
N VAL A 39 12.30 0.70 1.10
CA VAL A 39 13.26 1.08 0.06
C VAL A 39 12.94 2.48 -0.49
N ALA A 40 11.66 2.78 -0.74
CA ALA A 40 11.22 4.07 -1.27
C ALA A 40 11.51 5.26 -0.34
N GLU A 41 11.63 5.03 0.97
CA GLU A 41 11.98 6.07 1.95
C GLU A 41 13.40 6.65 1.71
N HIS A 42 14.31 5.83 1.16
CA HIS A 42 15.71 6.21 0.92
C HIS A 42 15.87 6.89 -0.45
N LYS A 43 16.73 7.92 -0.53
CA LYS A 43 16.90 8.73 -1.75
C LYS A 43 17.26 7.88 -2.97
N GLU A 44 18.20 6.95 -2.81
CA GLU A 44 18.67 6.03 -3.85
C GLU A 44 17.63 4.95 -4.18
N GLY A 45 16.76 4.63 -3.22
CA GLY A 45 15.75 3.58 -3.34
C GLY A 45 14.45 4.03 -4.00
N ARG A 46 14.17 5.33 -4.09
CA ARG A 46 12.95 5.88 -4.73
C ARG A 46 12.80 5.44 -6.18
N ASP A 47 13.83 5.69 -6.98
CA ASP A 47 13.82 5.36 -8.40
C ASP A 47 13.74 3.84 -8.62
N LEU A 48 14.38 3.07 -7.74
CA LEU A 48 14.31 1.61 -7.77
C LEU A 48 12.91 1.10 -7.41
N ALA A 49 12.27 1.68 -6.40
CA ALA A 49 10.92 1.33 -5.99
C ALA A 49 9.88 1.68 -7.07
N TRP A 50 10.05 2.81 -7.76
CA TRP A 50 9.24 3.17 -8.92
C TRP A 50 9.40 2.18 -10.07
N LYS A 51 10.64 1.85 -10.45
CA LYS A 51 10.90 0.83 -11.49
C LYS A 51 10.33 -0.53 -11.11
N PHE A 52 10.52 -0.95 -9.86
CA PHE A 52 9.98 -2.21 -9.36
C PHE A 52 8.45 -2.27 -9.50
N LEU A 53 7.76 -1.18 -9.13
CA LEU A 53 6.30 -1.07 -9.31
C LEU A 53 5.90 -1.23 -10.78
N GLN A 54 6.62 -0.58 -11.70
CA GLN A 54 6.33 -0.63 -13.13
C GLN A 54 6.56 -2.02 -13.73
N GLU A 55 7.72 -2.62 -13.45
CA GLU A 55 8.12 -3.93 -13.97
C GLU A 55 7.22 -5.06 -13.44
N ASN A 56 6.71 -4.92 -12.20
CA ASN A 56 5.93 -5.96 -11.52
C ASN A 56 4.44 -5.65 -11.43
N TRP A 57 3.95 -4.63 -12.14
CA TRP A 57 2.54 -4.21 -12.09
C TRP A 57 1.54 -5.37 -12.28
N PRO A 58 1.70 -6.28 -13.27
CA PRO A 58 0.74 -7.37 -13.46
C PRO A 58 0.60 -8.27 -12.24
N GLU A 59 1.70 -8.60 -11.58
CA GLU A 59 1.69 -9.44 -10.38
C GLU A 59 1.15 -8.69 -9.16
N LEU A 60 1.54 -7.42 -8.99
CA LEU A 60 1.05 -6.58 -7.91
C LEU A 60 -0.46 -6.34 -8.02
N SER A 61 -0.96 -6.05 -9.23
CA SER A 61 -2.40 -5.89 -9.51
C SER A 61 -3.15 -7.20 -9.26
N ARG A 62 -2.63 -8.34 -9.75
CA ARG A 62 -3.24 -9.66 -9.51
C ARG A 62 -3.31 -10.03 -8.03
N ARG A 63 -2.26 -9.73 -7.26
CA ARG A 63 -2.14 -10.14 -5.85
C ARG A 63 -2.90 -9.22 -4.89
N TYR A 64 -2.89 -7.92 -5.13
CA TYR A 64 -3.43 -6.92 -4.19
C TYR A 64 -4.68 -6.20 -4.70
N GLY A 65 -4.98 -6.28 -6.00
CA GLY A 65 -6.08 -5.57 -6.65
C GLY A 65 -6.03 -4.07 -6.38
N ALA A 66 -7.20 -3.42 -6.42
CA ALA A 66 -7.38 -2.03 -6.06
C ALA A 66 -7.48 -1.79 -4.53
N GLY A 67 -6.99 -2.73 -3.71
CA GLY A 67 -7.15 -2.72 -2.25
C GLY A 67 -6.11 -1.87 -1.50
N PHE A 68 -6.17 -1.95 -0.17
CA PHE A 68 -5.33 -1.19 0.77
C PHE A 68 -3.81 -1.26 0.47
N HIS A 69 -3.30 -2.45 0.17
CA HIS A 69 -1.88 -2.67 -0.11
C HIS A 69 -1.42 -1.92 -1.38
N MET A 70 -2.23 -1.96 -2.44
CA MET A 70 -1.95 -1.23 -3.68
C MET A 70 -2.00 0.28 -3.46
N THR A 71 -3.00 0.76 -2.72
CA THR A 71 -3.11 2.18 -2.36
C THR A 71 -1.88 2.67 -1.62
N ARG A 72 -1.45 1.93 -0.59
CA ARG A 72 -0.25 2.29 0.18
C ARG A 72 1.00 2.26 -0.67
N LEU A 73 1.15 1.26 -1.54
CA LEU A 73 2.30 1.13 -2.41
C LEU A 73 2.40 2.34 -3.36
N LEU A 74 1.32 2.67 -4.06
CA LEU A 74 1.27 3.80 -4.99
C LEU A 74 1.58 5.13 -4.29
N GLN A 75 0.93 5.39 -3.15
CA GLN A 75 1.13 6.61 -2.39
C GLN A 75 2.54 6.73 -1.81
N GLY A 76 3.11 5.63 -1.32
CA GLY A 76 4.46 5.66 -0.75
C GLY A 76 5.55 5.83 -1.79
N VAL A 77 5.45 5.12 -2.93
CA VAL A 77 6.45 5.23 -4.00
C VAL A 77 6.43 6.62 -4.65
N THR A 78 5.25 7.22 -4.84
CA THR A 78 5.12 8.55 -5.48
C THR A 78 5.16 9.72 -4.50
N GLY A 79 4.99 9.46 -3.19
CA GLY A 79 4.80 10.50 -2.17
C GLY A 79 6.00 11.40 -1.92
N HIS A 80 7.19 11.01 -2.39
CA HIS A 80 8.43 11.77 -2.23
C HIS A 80 8.72 12.74 -3.39
N TYR A 81 7.89 12.75 -4.43
CA TYR A 81 8.08 13.62 -5.57
C TYR A 81 7.68 15.07 -5.23
N CYS A 82 8.43 16.01 -5.78
CA CYS A 82 8.40 17.43 -5.40
C CYS A 82 8.66 18.32 -6.64
N LEU A 83 8.54 17.75 -7.84
CA LEU A 83 8.66 18.48 -9.11
C LEU A 83 7.42 18.26 -9.98
N GLU A 84 7.02 19.30 -10.69
CA GLU A 84 5.89 19.24 -11.63
C GLU A 84 6.14 18.24 -12.79
N SER A 85 7.39 18.12 -13.26
CA SER A 85 7.76 17.15 -14.29
C SER A 85 7.52 15.70 -13.86
N GLN A 86 7.73 15.39 -12.58
CA GLN A 86 7.46 14.06 -12.02
C GLN A 86 5.96 13.77 -11.97
N ALA A 87 5.14 14.78 -11.68
CA ALA A 87 3.69 14.63 -11.70
C ALA A 87 3.17 14.28 -13.11
N GLU A 88 3.72 14.91 -14.15
CA GLU A 88 3.33 14.61 -15.53
C GLU A 88 3.80 13.22 -15.98
N GLU A 89 5.02 12.80 -15.61
CA GLU A 89 5.51 11.44 -15.87
C GLU A 89 4.58 10.38 -15.26
N VAL A 90 4.25 10.53 -13.96
CA VAL A 90 3.37 9.61 -13.24
C VAL A 90 1.98 9.58 -13.85
N LYS A 91 1.46 10.75 -14.25
CA LYS A 91 0.15 10.87 -14.90
C LYS A 91 0.10 10.14 -16.24
N ILE A 92 1.10 10.32 -17.11
CA ILE A 92 1.19 9.62 -18.39
C ILE A 92 1.20 8.10 -18.15
N TYR A 93 2.03 7.65 -17.20
CA TYR A 93 2.11 6.24 -16.84
C TYR A 93 0.78 5.68 -16.33
N PHE A 94 0.10 6.38 -15.41
CA PHE A 94 -1.20 5.94 -14.88
C PHE A 94 -2.33 5.95 -15.91
N GLN A 95 -2.31 6.88 -16.88
CA GLN A 95 -3.25 6.88 -17.99
C GLN A 95 -3.05 5.67 -18.91
N ASP A 96 -1.79 5.35 -19.25
CA ASP A 96 -1.45 4.14 -20.00
C ASP A 96 -1.88 2.88 -19.24
N LEU A 97 -1.57 2.77 -17.94
CA LEU A 97 -2.04 1.66 -17.12
C LEU A 97 -3.56 1.53 -17.08
N ALA A 98 -4.27 2.64 -16.89
CA ALA A 98 -5.74 2.63 -16.83
C ALA A 98 -6.39 2.20 -18.15
N SER A 99 -5.70 2.40 -19.28
CA SER A 99 -6.12 1.90 -20.59
C SER A 99 -5.91 0.40 -20.77
N ARG A 100 -4.91 -0.18 -20.08
CA ARG A 100 -4.55 -1.60 -20.16
C ARG A 100 -5.26 -2.46 -19.12
N ASP A 101 -5.58 -1.89 -17.96
CA ASP A 101 -6.19 -2.58 -16.82
C ASP A 101 -7.49 -1.85 -16.40
N GLU A 102 -8.64 -2.46 -16.69
CA GLU A 102 -9.96 -1.93 -16.35
C GLU A 102 -10.16 -1.82 -14.83
N ASN A 103 -9.58 -2.74 -14.06
CA ASN A 103 -9.70 -2.83 -12.61
C ASN A 103 -8.65 -2.01 -11.85
N SER A 104 -7.85 -1.22 -12.58
CA SER A 104 -6.88 -0.30 -12.00
C SER A 104 -7.53 0.67 -10.98
N PRO A 105 -6.84 1.01 -9.88
CA PRO A 105 -7.34 1.91 -8.83
C PRO A 105 -7.31 3.38 -9.28
N LYS A 106 -8.11 3.75 -10.28
CA LYS A 106 -8.11 5.09 -10.93
C LYS A 106 -8.19 6.25 -9.94
N ARG A 107 -9.04 6.13 -8.90
CA ARG A 107 -9.14 7.14 -7.83
C ARG A 107 -7.82 7.37 -7.10
N VAL A 108 -7.06 6.30 -6.85
CA VAL A 108 -5.76 6.38 -6.17
C VAL A 108 -4.73 7.03 -7.09
N PHE A 109 -4.77 6.74 -8.39
CA PHE A 109 -3.91 7.39 -9.37
C PHE A 109 -4.09 8.91 -9.33
N ASP A 110 -5.34 9.38 -9.41
CA ASP A 110 -5.65 10.81 -9.33
C ASP A 110 -5.13 11.43 -8.02
N GLN A 111 -5.33 10.74 -6.89
CA GLN A 111 -4.87 11.22 -5.59
C GLN A 111 -3.34 11.33 -5.51
N CYS A 112 -2.61 10.37 -6.08
CA CYS A 112 -1.15 10.39 -6.11
C CYS A 112 -0.67 11.57 -6.95
N ILE A 113 -1.23 11.75 -8.15
CA ILE A 113 -0.88 12.87 -9.04
C ILE A 113 -1.14 14.20 -8.34
N GLU A 114 -2.32 14.38 -7.75
CA GLU A 114 -2.68 15.59 -7.00
C GLU A 114 -1.69 15.86 -5.85
N ASN A 115 -1.32 14.83 -5.09
CA ASN A 115 -0.35 14.97 -4.01
C ASN A 115 1.01 15.47 -4.53
N ILE A 116 1.51 14.94 -5.66
CA ILE A 116 2.79 15.41 -6.24
C ILE A 116 2.70 16.89 -6.63
N TRP A 117 1.59 17.32 -7.26
CA TRP A 117 1.38 18.73 -7.60
C TRP A 117 1.37 19.63 -6.36
N ILE A 118 0.72 19.19 -5.29
CA ILE A 118 0.70 19.90 -4.02
C ILE A 118 2.14 20.01 -3.50
N GLN A 119 2.87 18.90 -3.38
CA GLN A 119 4.26 18.89 -2.89
C GLN A 119 5.17 19.79 -3.72
N ALA A 120 5.06 19.76 -5.05
CA ALA A 120 5.85 20.61 -5.93
C ALA A 120 5.65 22.11 -5.65
N ARG A 121 4.39 22.53 -5.43
CA ARG A 121 4.07 23.92 -5.07
C ARG A 121 4.64 24.30 -3.71
N TRP A 122 4.56 23.42 -2.71
CA TRP A 122 5.15 23.65 -1.38
C TRP A 122 6.67 23.83 -1.50
N CYS A 123 7.34 22.92 -2.19
CA CYS A 123 8.78 22.98 -2.42
C CYS A 123 9.21 24.26 -3.15
N GLN A 124 8.49 24.67 -4.19
CA GLN A 124 8.80 25.89 -4.94
C GLN A 124 8.70 27.14 -4.06
N ARG A 125 7.64 27.23 -3.24
CA ARG A 125 7.46 28.33 -2.30
C ARG A 125 8.57 28.37 -1.25
N ASP A 126 8.89 27.23 -0.66
CA ASP A 126 9.90 27.18 0.40
C ASP A 126 11.31 27.44 -0.14
N LEU A 127 11.60 26.99 -1.36
CA LEU A 127 12.83 27.36 -2.07
C LEU A 127 12.92 28.87 -2.30
N PHE A 128 11.82 29.50 -2.72
CA PHE A 128 11.76 30.96 -2.89
C PHE A 128 12.03 31.70 -1.57
N ASN A 129 11.44 31.25 -0.46
CA ASN A 129 11.63 31.86 0.86
C ASN A 129 13.05 31.68 1.43
N CYS A 130 13.74 30.58 1.09
CA CYS A 130 15.11 30.33 1.53
C CYS A 130 16.16 31.11 0.70
N LEU A 131 15.81 31.60 -0.49
CA LEU A 131 16.69 32.33 -1.39
C LEU A 131 16.45 33.85 -1.40
N ALA A 132 15.45 34.33 -0.66
CA ALA A 132 15.12 35.74 -0.48
C ALA A 132 15.70 36.29 0.83
#